data_AF-X0WM45-F1
#
_entry.id   AF-X0WM45-F1
#
_cell.length_a   1.000
_cell.length_b   1.000
_cell.length_c   1.000
_cell.angle_alpha   90.00
_cell.angle_beta   90.00
_cell.angle_gamma   90.00
#
_symmetry.space_group_name_H-M   'P 1'
#
loop_
_entity.id
_entity.type
_entity.pdbx_description
1 polymer ?
#
loop_
_entity_poly.entity_id
_entity_poly.type
_entity_poly.pdbx_seq_one_letter_code
_entity_poly.pdbx_strand_id
1 'polypeptide(L)'
;DIAWIEALNEKATQSILPEITFLLDINPDLARQRTKKKDRIEREEIDFHHRVRQGYLELAKLYPERIKIMNGEGSPKEIHLAIRKIILKYL
;
A
#
# COMPACT_ATOMS: atom_id res chain seq x y z
N ASP A 1 -12.85 -12.56 -9.78
CA ASP A 1 -13.05 -13.50 -8.66
C ASP A 1 -11.86 -13.36 -7.71
N ILE A 2 -12.11 -13.07 -6.43
CA ILE A 2 -11.04 -12.84 -5.43
C ILE A 2 -10.29 -14.14 -5.12
N ALA A 3 -11.01 -15.25 -4.97
CA ALA A 3 -10.41 -16.55 -4.64
C ALA A 3 -9.43 -17.01 -5.73
N TRP A 4 -9.76 -16.72 -6.99
CA TRP A 4 -8.86 -16.98 -8.11
C TRP A 4 -7.58 -16.13 -8.05
N ILE A 5 -7.68 -14.86 -7.67
CA ILE A 5 -6.53 -13.95 -7.51
C ILE A 5 -5.61 -14.44 -6.38
N GLU A 6 -6.20 -14.88 -5.27
CA GLU A 6 -5.45 -15.43 -4.13
C GLU A 6 -4.69 -16.70 -4.52
N ALA A 7 -5.36 -17.66 -5.16
CA ALA A 7 -4.74 -18.89 -5.63
C ALA A 7 -3.61 -18.63 -6.65
N LEU A 8 -3.81 -17.64 -7.54
CA LEU A 8 -2.77 -17.21 -8.49
C LEU A 8 -1.56 -16.63 -7.76
N ASN A 9 -1.79 -15.73 -6.79
CA ASN A 9 -0.72 -15.13 -6.00
C ASN A 9 0.06 -16.19 -5.21
N GLU A 10 -0.64 -17.11 -4.55
CA GLU A 10 -0.02 -18.20 -3.80
C GLU A 10 0.90 -19.05 -4.70
N LYS A 11 0.41 -19.43 -5.88
CA LYS A 11 1.20 -20.20 -6.84
C LYS A 11 2.39 -19.40 -7.37
N ALA A 12 2.20 -18.13 -7.67
CA ALA A 12 3.23 -17.26 -8.23
C ALA A 12 4.35 -16.95 -7.21
N THR A 13 4.00 -16.80 -5.94
CA THR A 13 4.96 -16.50 -4.87
C THR A 13 5.49 -17.73 -4.14
N GLN A 14 5.02 -18.94 -4.51
CA GLN A 14 5.30 -20.18 -3.77
C GLN A 14 4.93 -20.04 -2.28
N SER A 15 3.80 -19.37 -2.04
CA SER A 15 3.29 -19.04 -0.70
C SER A 15 4.25 -18.19 0.16
N ILE A 16 5.31 -17.61 -0.43
CA ILE A 16 6.18 -16.66 0.27
C ILE A 16 5.44 -15.35 0.43
N LEU A 17 5.37 -14.87 1.67
CA LEU A 17 4.76 -13.60 2.03
C LEU A 17 5.81 -12.68 2.67
N PRO A 18 5.69 -11.35 2.51
CA PRO A 18 6.51 -10.42 3.27
C PRO A 18 6.26 -10.59 4.77
N GLU A 19 7.32 -10.53 5.57
CA GLU A 19 7.19 -10.46 7.03
C GLU A 19 6.50 -9.15 7.47
N ILE A 20 6.80 -8.06 6.75
CA ILE A 20 6.20 -6.75 6.95
C ILE A 20 5.89 -6.07 5.62
N THR A 21 4.81 -5.31 5.59
CA THR A 21 4.41 -4.48 4.44
C THR A 21 3.99 -3.11 4.96
N PHE A 22 4.59 -2.04 4.45
CA PHE A 22 4.17 -0.67 4.78
C PHE A 22 3.20 -0.15 3.74
N LEU A 23 1.96 0.10 4.15
CA LEU A 23 0.97 0.77 3.31
C LEU A 23 1.05 2.28 3.57
N LEU A 24 1.55 3.04 2.60
CA LEU A 24 1.51 4.50 2.65
C LEU A 24 0.10 4.97 2.26
N ASP A 25 -0.78 5.16 3.24
CA ASP A 25 -2.13 5.64 2.99
C ASP A 25 -2.12 7.15 2.72
N ILE A 26 -2.59 7.55 1.55
CA ILE A 26 -2.65 8.94 1.10
C ILE A 26 -3.98 9.18 0.38
N ASN A 27 -4.58 10.35 0.59
CA ASN A 27 -5.73 10.77 -0.19
C ASN A 27 -5.38 10.76 -1.70
N PRO A 28 -6.14 10.06 -2.57
CA PRO A 28 -5.87 9.98 -4.01
C PRO A 28 -5.77 11.33 -4.72
N ASP A 29 -6.56 12.33 -4.31
CA ASP A 29 -6.52 13.67 -4.86
C ASP A 29 -5.19 14.37 -4.55
N LEU A 30 -4.69 14.21 -3.31
CA LEU A 30 -3.37 14.71 -2.92
C LEU A 30 -2.24 13.94 -3.63
N ALA A 31 -2.36 12.62 -3.74
CA ALA A 31 -1.39 11.80 -4.46
C ALA A 31 -1.27 12.23 -5.92
N ARG A 32 -2.39 12.50 -6.59
CA ARG A 32 -2.44 12.99 -7.97
C ARG A 32 -1.70 14.32 -8.15
N GLN A 33 -1.75 15.21 -7.16
CA GLN A 33 -1.01 16.48 -7.18
C GLN A 33 0.51 16.28 -7.01
N ARG A 34 0.93 15.26 -6.25
CA ARG A 34 2.34 14.93 -6.00
C ARG A 34 2.99 14.16 -7.16
N THR A 35 2.20 13.46 -7.96
CA THR A 35 2.68 12.66 -9.10
C THR A 35 3.13 13.54 -10.26
N LYS A 36 4.44 13.53 -10.54
CA LYS A 36 5.04 14.31 -11.64
C LYS A 36 4.93 13.65 -13.02
N LYS A 37 4.99 12.31 -13.09
CA LYS A 37 4.94 11.54 -14.34
C LYS A 37 3.74 10.60 -14.27
N LYS A 38 2.85 10.70 -15.26
CA LYS A 38 1.64 9.87 -15.33
C LYS A 38 1.79 8.79 -16.38
N ASP A 39 1.89 7.54 -15.94
CA ASP A 39 1.80 6.36 -16.77
C ASP A 39 0.31 6.00 -17.03
N ARG A 40 0.05 4.81 -17.57
CA ARG A 40 -1.31 4.37 -17.90
C ARG A 40 -2.22 4.38 -16.67
N ILE A 41 -1.74 3.96 -15.51
CA ILE A 41 -2.52 3.82 -14.28
C ILE A 41 -2.78 5.18 -13.64
N GLU A 42 -1.81 6.10 -13.62
CA GLU A 42 -2.04 7.44 -13.05
C GLU A 42 -2.94 8.36 -13.89
N ARG A 43 -3.30 7.90 -15.10
CA ARG A 43 -4.27 8.57 -15.98
C ARG A 43 -5.69 8.07 -15.80
N GLU A 44 -5.91 7.02 -15.01
CA GLU A 44 -7.26 6.54 -14.70
C GLU A 44 -8.06 7.62 -13.96
N GLU A 45 -9.38 7.47 -13.97
CA GLU A 45 -10.29 8.38 -13.28
C GLU A 45 -10.05 8.40 -11.77
N ILE A 46 -10.35 9.51 -11.10
CA ILE A 46 -10.06 9.65 -9.66
C ILE A 46 -10.75 8.55 -8.83
N ASP A 47 -11.95 8.14 -9.22
CA ASP A 47 -12.71 7.07 -8.58
C ASP A 47 -11.99 5.71 -8.63
N PHE A 48 -11.21 5.45 -9.68
CA PHE A 48 -10.38 4.25 -9.75
C PHE A 48 -9.37 4.22 -8.61
N HIS A 49 -8.69 5.35 -8.37
CA HIS A 49 -7.70 5.44 -7.28
C HIS A 49 -8.35 5.38 -5.89
N HIS A 50 -9.56 5.93 -5.73
CA HIS A 50 -10.33 5.76 -4.50
C HIS A 50 -10.66 4.28 -4.24
N ARG A 51 -11.10 3.53 -5.26
CA ARG A 51 -11.32 2.07 -5.14
C ARG A 51 -10.04 1.31 -4.81
N VAL A 52 -8.92 1.64 -5.44
CA VAL A 52 -7.61 1.05 -5.14
C VAL A 52 -7.22 1.29 -3.68
N ARG A 53 -7.37 2.52 -3.18
CA ARG A 53 -7.12 2.85 -1.77
C ARG A 53 -7.98 2.01 -0.85
N GLN A 54 -9.28 1.89 -1.11
CA GLN A 54 -10.17 1.07 -0.29
C GLN A 54 -9.75 -0.40 -0.26
N GLY A 55 -9.39 -0.98 -1.41
CA GLY A 55 -8.90 -2.36 -1.47
C GLY A 55 -7.63 -2.58 -0.62
N TYR A 56 -6.68 -1.64 -0.64
CA TYR A 56 -5.50 -1.73 0.24
C TYR A 56 -5.85 -1.59 1.73
N LEU A 57 -6.79 -0.72 2.09
CA LEU A 57 -7.25 -0.58 3.47
C LEU A 57 -7.99 -1.84 3.96
N GLU A 58 -8.78 -2.49 3.10
CA GLU A 58 -9.41 -3.78 3.39
C GLU A 58 -8.37 -4.87 3.62
N LEU A 59 -7.34 -4.96 2.76
CA LEU A 59 -6.23 -5.88 2.96
C LEU A 59 -5.49 -5.62 4.28
N ALA A 60 -5.27 -4.35 4.64
CA ALA A 60 -4.65 -3.99 5.90
C ALA A 60 -5.48 -4.42 7.12
N LYS A 61 -6.82 -4.41 7.02
CA LYS A 61 -7.72 -4.93 8.05
C LYS A 61 -7.67 -6.46 8.16
N LEU A 62 -7.52 -7.16 7.04
CA LEU A 62 -7.42 -8.63 7.01
C LEU A 62 -6.07 -9.14 7.52
N TYR A 63 -4.99 -8.38 7.32
CA TYR A 63 -3.63 -8.77 7.70
C TYR A 63 -2.93 -7.73 8.59
N PRO A 64 -3.49 -7.37 9.77
CA PRO A 64 -3.00 -6.27 10.60
C PRO A 64 -1.61 -6.55 11.22
N GLU A 65 -1.27 -7.83 11.40
CA GLU A 65 0.05 -8.23 11.90
C GLU A 65 1.15 -7.95 10.87
N ARG A 66 0.84 -8.12 9.57
CA ARG A 66 1.79 -7.99 8.46
C ARG A 66 1.79 -6.59 7.84
N ILE A 67 0.62 -5.99 7.65
CA ILE A 67 0.47 -4.70 6.96
C ILE A 67 0.38 -3.57 7.99
N LYS A 68 1.37 -2.68 7.97
CA LYS A 68 1.42 -1.48 8.83
C LYS A 68 1.05 -0.25 8.02
N ILE A 69 -0.07 0.38 8.38
CA ILE A 69 -0.54 1.61 7.74
C ILE A 69 0.31 2.78 8.23
N MET A 70 0.81 3.58 7.29
CA MET A 70 1.61 4.78 7.52
C MET A 70 0.88 5.97 6.91
N ASN A 71 0.94 7.13 7.59
CA ASN A 71 0.43 8.37 7.02
C ASN A 71 1.30 8.80 5.82
N GLY A 72 0.79 8.63 4.61
CA GLY A 72 1.43 9.02 3.35
C GLY A 72 1.32 10.51 3.02
N GLU A 73 0.54 11.29 3.78
CA GLU A 73 0.41 12.74 3.58
C GLU A 73 1.60 13.52 4.15
N GLY A 74 2.37 12.90 5.05
CA GLY A 74 3.59 13.50 5.61
C GLY A 74 4.66 13.79 4.55
N SER A 75 5.68 14.54 4.96
CA SER A 75 6.90 14.71 4.19
C SER A 75 7.69 13.40 4.07
N PRO A 76 8.54 13.24 3.05
CA PRO A 76 9.40 12.06 2.93
C PRO A 76 10.26 11.79 4.19
N LYS A 77 10.70 12.84 4.89
CA LYS A 77 11.49 12.72 6.12
C LYS A 77 10.66 12.16 7.27
N GLU A 78 9.43 12.63 7.45
CA GLU A 78 8.54 12.13 8.50
C GLU A 78 8.18 10.66 8.27
N ILE A 79 7.82 10.31 7.03
CA ILE A 79 7.50 8.94 6.63
C ILE A 79 8.72 8.02 6.86
N HIS A 80 9.91 8.45 6.44
CA HIS A 80 11.15 7.71 6.64
C HIS A 80 11.42 7.41 8.13
N LEU A 81 11.32 8.44 8.98
CA LEU A 81 11.53 8.27 10.43
C LEU A 81 10.51 7.32 11.06
N ALA A 82 9.24 7.41 10.62
CA ALA A 82 8.18 6.55 11.11
C ALA A 82 8.40 5.07 10.72
N ILE A 83 8.78 4.80 9.46
CA ILE A 83 9.12 3.45 8.99
C ILE A 83 10.34 2.91 9.75
N ARG A 84 11.40 3.71 9.87
CA ARG A 84 12.63 3.30 10.56
C ARG A 84 12.37 2.93 12.01
N LYS A 85 11.52 3.68 12.72
CA LYS A 85 11.11 3.36 14.10
C LYS A 85 10.44 2.00 14.23
N ILE A 86 9.70 1.56 13.21
CA ILE A 86 9.07 0.23 13.19
C ILE A 86 10.13 -0.84 12.92
N ILE A 87 10.96 -0.66 11.88
CA ILE A 87 12.02 -1.62 11.51
C ILE A 87 13.02 -1.85 12.64
N LEU A 88 13.42 -0.80 13.38
CA LEU A 88 14.33 -0.93 14.51
C LEU A 88 13.80 -1.80 15.67
N LYS A 89 12.52 -2.18 15.68
CA LYS A 89 11.98 -3.15 16.63
C LYS A 89 12.19 -4.61 16.21
N TYR A 90 12.58 -4.83 14.95
CA TYR A 90 12.85 -6.16 14.38
C TYR A 90 14.34 -6.48 14.31
N LEU A 91 15.20 -5.51 14.66
CA LEU A 91 16.66 -5.65 14.78
C LEU A 91 17.05 -5.69 16.25
#